data_AF-A0A9Q0Y5A8-F1
#
_entry.id   AF-A0A9Q0Y5A8-F1
#
_cell.length_a   1.000
_cell.length_b   1.000
_cell.length_c   1.000
_cell.angle_alpha   90.00
_cell.angle_beta   90.00
_cell.angle_gamma   90.00
#
_symmetry.space_group_name_H-M   'P 1'
#
loop_
_entity.id
_entity.type
_entity.pdbx_description
1 polymer ?
#
loop_
_entity_poly.entity_id
_entity_poly.type
_entity_poly.pdbx_seq_one_letter_code
_entity_poly.pdbx_strand_id
1 'polypeptide(L)' 'CKMKPWTAWSECSKLCGGGIQERFMTVKKRFKSTQFTSCKDKKELRACNVHPC' A
#
# COMPACT_ATOMS: atom_id res chain seq x y z
N CYS A 1 3.68 -16.41 -1.83
CA CYS A 1 2.60 -16.20 -2.82
C CYS A 1 2.99 -15.16 -3.83
N LYS A 2 2.41 -15.21 -5.03
CA LYS A 2 2.62 -14.18 -6.06
C LYS A 2 1.78 -12.96 -5.69
N MET A 3 2.41 -11.84 -5.32
CA MET A 3 1.70 -10.59 -5.09
C MET A 3 1.51 -9.83 -6.40
N LYS A 4 0.47 -8.98 -6.47
CA LYS A 4 0.41 -7.91 -7.47
C LYS A 4 1.54 -6.93 -7.17
N PRO A 5 2.07 -6.20 -8.16
CA PRO A 5 2.90 -5.04 -7.88
C PRO A 5 2.17 -4.10 -6.91
N TRP A 6 2.94 -3.33 -6.12
CA TRP A 6 2.38 -2.23 -5.35
C TRP A 6 1.55 -1.30 -6.23
N THR A 7 0.45 -0.80 -5.71
CA THR A 7 -0.24 0.33 -6.32
C THR A 7 0.69 1.55 -6.32
N ALA A 8 0.36 2.54 -7.16
CA ALA A 8 0.86 3.88 -6.95
C ALA A 8 0.51 4.34 -5.51
N TRP A 9 1.34 5.25 -5.00
CA TRP A 9 1.00 5.94 -3.77
C TRP A 9 -0.23 6.80 -3.98
N SER A 10 -1.07 6.91 -2.94
CA SER A 10 -2.13 7.90 -2.90
C SER A 10 -1.55 9.31 -2.93
N GLU A 11 -2.42 10.27 -3.20
CA GLU A 11 -2.12 11.67 -2.92
C GLU A 11 -1.72 11.85 -1.44
N CYS A 12 -0.83 12.81 -1.20
CA CYS A 12 -0.41 13.14 0.15
C CYS A 12 -1.58 13.80 0.90
N SER A 13 -1.83 13.37 2.13
CA SER A 13 -2.93 13.94 2.94
C SER A 13 -2.79 15.43 3.25
N LYS A 14 -1.58 15.98 3.13
CA LYS A 14 -1.31 17.42 3.28
C LYS A 14 -0.40 17.89 2.18
N LEU A 15 -0.60 19.13 1.74
CA LEU A 15 0.26 19.76 0.74
C LEU A 15 1.60 20.23 1.33
N CYS A 16 1.67 20.53 2.64
CA CYS A 16 2.88 20.91 3.38
C CYS A 16 2.72 20.59 4.89
N GLY A 17 3.78 20.78 5.67
CA GLY A 17 3.76 20.57 7.12
C GLY A 17 3.69 19.10 7.55
N GLY A 18 4.05 18.17 6.67
CA GLY A 18 4.04 16.73 6.94
C GLY A 18 2.66 16.09 6.81
N GLY A 19 2.45 15.37 5.71
CA GLY A 19 1.31 14.49 5.45
C GLY A 19 1.70 13.01 5.38
N ILE A 20 0.72 12.19 5.03
CA ILE A 20 0.88 10.73 4.87
C ILE A 20 0.29 10.35 3.51
N GLN A 21 0.98 9.44 2.82
CA GLN A 21 0.45 8.76 1.64
C GLN A 21 0.47 7.25 1.87
N GLU A 22 -0.46 6.55 1.24
CA GLU A 22 -0.63 5.11 1.39
C GLU A 22 -0.51 4.38 0.05
N ARG A 23 -0.02 3.14 0.10
CA ARG A 23 -0.07 2.22 -1.04
C ARG A 23 -0.46 0.82 -0.58
N PHE A 24 -0.98 0.05 -1.53
CA PHE A 24 -1.51 -1.29 -1.27
C PHE A 24 -0.84 -2.31 -2.17
N MET A 25 -0.67 -3.54 -1.66
CA MET A 25 -0.21 -4.67 -2.45
C MET A 25 -1.11 -5.87 -2.16
N THR A 26 -1.88 -6.26 -3.15
CA THR A 26 -2.84 -7.36 -3.03
C THR A 26 -2.26 -8.66 -3.54
N VAL A 27 -2.72 -9.79 -2.99
CA VAL A 27 -2.29 -11.11 -3.46
C VAL A 27 -2.85 -11.37 -4.86
N LYS A 28 -2.04 -11.88 -5.81
CA LYS A 28 -2.56 -12.42 -7.07
C LYS A 28 -3.30 -13.73 -6.75
N LYS A 29 -4.60 -13.62 -6.48
CA LYS A 29 -5.50 -14.78 -6.36
C LYS A 29 -5.60 -15.45 -7.74
N ARG A 30 -4.80 -16.50 -7.97
CA ARG A 30 -5.20 -17.54 -8.92
C ARG A 30 -6.24 -18.41 -8.21
N PHE A 31 -7.32 -18.70 -8.92
CA PHE A 31 -8.54 -19.31 -8.41
C PHE A 31 -8.36 -20.45 -7.39
N LYS A 32 -9.31 -20.50 -6.44
CA LYS A 32 -9.70 -21.63 -5.56
C LYS A 32 -8.56 -22.58 -5.15
N SER A 33 -7.77 -22.18 -4.16
CA SER A 33 -7.14 -23.14 -3.26
C SER A 33 -7.27 -22.62 -1.83
N THR A 34 -8.04 -23.35 -1.05
CA THR A 34 -8.31 -23.25 0.39
C THR A 34 -7.06 -23.45 1.26
N GLN A 35 -5.87 -23.09 0.77
CA GLN A 35 -4.61 -23.51 1.36
C GLN A 35 -3.47 -22.46 1.29
N PHE A 36 -3.81 -21.16 1.29
CA PHE A 36 -2.81 -20.10 1.48
C PHE A 36 -3.20 -19.15 2.61
N THR A 37 -3.20 -19.67 3.83
CA THR A 37 -3.37 -18.93 5.10
C THR A 37 -2.27 -17.89 5.37
N SER A 38 -1.23 -17.81 4.53
CA SER A 38 -0.03 -17.00 4.81
C SER A 38 0.06 -15.67 4.06
N CYS A 39 -0.73 -15.45 3.00
CA CYS A 39 -0.57 -14.26 2.16
C CYS A 39 -1.74 -13.32 2.36
N LYS A 40 -1.50 -12.33 3.21
CA LYS A 40 -2.42 -11.22 3.46
C LYS A 40 -2.06 -10.07 2.52
N ASP A 41 -3.08 -9.28 2.19
CA ASP A 41 -2.84 -8.01 1.52
C ASP A 41 -1.96 -7.12 2.42
N LYS A 42 -1.06 -6.37 1.80
CA LYS A 42 -0.16 -5.46 2.52
C LYS A 42 -0.58 -4.02 2.28
N LYS A 43 -0.48 -3.22 3.33
CA LYS A 43 -0.62 -1.76 3.30
C LYS A 43 0.68 -1.15 3.78
N GLU A 44 1.11 -0.08 3.14
CA GLU A 44 2.28 0.69 3.53
C GLU A 44 1.91 2.17 3.61
N LEU A 45 2.47 2.83 4.62
CA LEU A 45 2.28 4.24 4.92
C LEU A 45 3.66 4.90 4.90
N ARG A 46 3.77 6.06 4.26
CA ARG A 46 4.98 6.89 4.38
C ARG A 46 4.63 8.35 4.58
N ALA A 47 5.53 9.07 5.25
CA ALA A 47 5.47 10.51 5.35
C ALA A 47 5.70 11.16 3.98
N CYS A 48 5.05 12.30 3.75
CA CYS A 48 5.17 13.12 2.56
C CYS A 48 5.05 14.59 2.88
N ASN A 49 5.53 15.46 1.99
CA ASN A 49 5.38 16.91 2.11
C ASN A 49 5.83 17.46 3.48
N VAL A 50 6.96 16.94 3.99
CA VAL A 50 7.52 17.27 5.32
C VAL A 50 8.19 18.64 5.40
N HIS A 51 8.30 19.36 4.28
CA HIS A 51 8.68 20.77 4.30
C HIS A 51 7.68 21.60 5.11
N PRO A 52 8.14 22.70 5.73
CA PRO A 52 7.24 23.67 6.37
C PRO A 52 6.12 24.12 5.42
N CYS A 53 4.93 24.31 5.97
CA CYS A 53 4.02 25.35 5.49
C CYS A 53 4.52 26.68 6.10
#